data_AF-A0A7L7KXP4-F1
#
_entry.id   AF-A0A7L7KXP4-F1
#
_cell.length_a   1.000
_cell.length_b   1.000
_cell.length_c   1.000
_cell.angle_alpha   90.00
_cell.angle_beta   90.00
_cell.angle_gamma   90.00
#
_symmetry.space_group_name_H-M   'P 1'
#
loop_
_entity.id
_entity.type
_entity.pdbx_description
1 polymer ?
#
loop_
_entity_poly.entity_id
_entity_poly.type
_entity_poly.pdbx_seq_one_letter_code
_entity_poly.pdbx_strand_id
1 'polypeptide(L)' 'MKQRKWLKEIREQKNMTQLEFSELLNIPVTTYASWEQGVRNPSIDKAKDVSEILGIDWTIFFEHELLEMSRK' A
#
# COMPACT_ATOMS: atom_id res chain seq x y z
N MET A 1 2.65 -11.87 9.95
CA MET A 1 2.45 -10.59 9.24
C MET A 1 1.00 -10.15 9.45
N LYS A 2 0.76 -8.88 9.78
CA LYS A 2 -0.60 -8.34 9.93
C LYS A 2 -1.03 -7.77 8.58
N GLN A 3 -2.12 -8.30 8.03
CA GLN A 3 -2.68 -7.84 6.75
C GLN A 3 -3.07 -6.35 6.83
N ARG A 4 -2.75 -5.57 5.80
CA ARG A 4 -3.14 -4.16 5.66
C ARG A 4 -4.57 -4.06 5.13
N LYS A 5 -5.53 -4.33 6.03
CA LYS A 5 -6.97 -4.28 5.70
C LYS A 5 -7.38 -2.92 5.13
N TRP A 6 -6.82 -1.83 5.65
CA TRP A 6 -7.08 -0.48 5.16
C TRP A 6 -6.79 -0.31 3.65
N LEU A 7 -5.70 -0.91 3.14
CA LEU A 7 -5.31 -0.77 1.72
C LEU A 7 -6.33 -1.45 0.81
N LYS A 8 -6.78 -2.64 1.24
CA LYS A 8 -7.83 -3.40 0.55
C LYS A 8 -9.17 -2.64 0.55
N GLU A 9 -9.57 -2.12 1.70
CA GLU A 9 -10.83 -1.39 1.86
C GLU A 9 -10.90 -0.14 0.95
N ILE A 10 -9.81 0.64 0.88
CA ILE A 10 -9.78 1.84 0.03
C ILE A 10 -9.81 1.47 -1.45
N ARG A 11 -9.08 0.42 -1.86
CA ARG A 11 -9.16 -0.10 -3.24
C ARG A 11 -10.59 -0.52 -3.59
N GLU A 12 -11.27 -1.22 -2.69
CA GLU A 12 -12.65 -1.68 -2.87
C GLU A 12 -13.64 -0.50 -2.91
N GLN A 13 -13.43 0.54 -2.12
CA GLN A 13 -14.21 1.79 -2.20
C GLN A 13 -14.09 2.48 -3.57
N LYS A 14 -12.97 2.29 -4.27
CA LYS A 14 -12.77 2.75 -5.64
C LYS A 14 -13.25 1.78 -6.71
N ASN A 15 -13.91 0.68 -6.32
CA ASN A 15 -14.39 -0.39 -7.21
C ASN A 15 -13.31 -0.97 -8.13
N MET A 16 -12.06 -1.02 -7.68
CA MET A 16 -10.95 -1.57 -8.45
C MET A 16 -10.58 -2.96 -7.96
N THR A 17 -10.21 -3.85 -8.88
CA THR A 17 -9.58 -5.13 -8.57
C THR A 17 -8.09 -4.97 -8.30
N GLN A 18 -7.44 -5.99 -7.72
CA GLN A 18 -5.99 -5.98 -7.54
C GLN A 18 -5.24 -5.89 -8.88
N LEU A 19 -5.80 -6.50 -9.94
CA LEU A 19 -5.23 -6.47 -11.29
C LEU A 19 -5.26 -5.05 -11.85
N GLU A 20 -6.44 -4.43 -11.92
CA GLU A 20 -6.60 -3.06 -12.45
C GLU A 20 -5.73 -2.06 -11.69
N PHE A 21 -5.68 -2.19 -10.36
CA PHE A 21 -4.84 -1.31 -9.55
C PHE A 21 -3.33 -1.52 -9.82
N SER A 22 -2.92 -2.77 -10.02
CA SER A 22 -1.53 -3.08 -10.36
C SER A 22 -1.13 -2.59 -11.77
N GLU A 23 -2.06 -2.63 -12.72
CA GLU A 23 -1.87 -2.10 -14.08
C GLU A 23 -1.71 -0.58 -14.06
N LEU A 24 -2.51 0.14 -13.28
CA LEU A 24 -2.38 1.60 -13.09
C LEU A 24 -1.01 2.00 -12.57
N LEU A 25 -0.42 1.19 -11.69
CA LEU A 25 0.89 1.43 -11.09
C LEU A 25 2.06 0.88 -11.88
N ASN A 26 1.78 0.15 -12.98
CA ASN A 26 2.73 -0.59 -13.78
C ASN A 26 3.60 -1.53 -12.92
N ILE A 27 2.95 -2.35 -12.09
CA ILE A 27 3.60 -3.34 -11.22
C ILE A 27 2.94 -4.72 -11.40
N PRO A 28 3.66 -5.81 -11.07
CA PRO A 28 3.02 -7.13 -11.02
C PRO A 28 1.91 -7.19 -9.96
N VAL A 29 0.79 -7.83 -10.28
CA VAL A 29 -0.34 -8.02 -9.32
C VAL A 29 0.10 -8.68 -8.01
N THR A 30 1.08 -9.58 -8.07
CA THR A 30 1.68 -10.24 -6.88
C THR A 30 2.42 -9.26 -5.99
N THR A 31 2.99 -8.19 -6.55
CA THR A 31 3.63 -7.10 -5.80
C THR A 31 2.59 -6.33 -5.01
N TYR A 32 1.48 -5.95 -5.66
CA TYR A 32 0.38 -5.27 -4.99
C TYR A 32 -0.27 -6.16 -3.91
N ALA A 33 -0.50 -7.44 -4.19
CA ALA A 33 -1.00 -8.41 -3.22
C ALA A 33 -0.06 -8.53 -2.00
N SER A 34 1.27 -8.51 -2.22
CA SER A 34 2.26 -8.52 -1.13
C SER A 34 2.17 -7.27 -0.25
N TRP A 35 1.81 -6.11 -0.82
CA TRP A 35 1.57 -4.90 -0.06
C TRP A 35 0.30 -5.00 0.79
N GLU A 36 -0.82 -5.50 0.24
CA GLU A 36 -2.05 -5.72 1.01
C GLU A 36 -1.84 -6.76 2.13
N GLN A 37 -1.01 -7.78 1.90
CA GLN A 37 -0.71 -8.82 2.90
C GLN A 37 0.26 -8.36 3.99
N GLY A 38 0.90 -7.19 3.85
CA GLY A 38 1.90 -6.74 4.82
C GLY A 38 3.25 -7.44 4.67
N VAL A 39 3.50 -8.15 3.56
CA VAL A 39 4.73 -8.93 3.34
C VAL A 39 5.88 -8.04 2.90
N ARG A 40 5.58 -7.00 2.11
CA ARG A 40 6.55 -6.02 1.61
C ARG A 40 5.97 -4.61 1.69
N ASN A 41 6.85 -3.62 1.74
CA ASN A 41 6.50 -2.21 1.57
C ASN A 41 6.75 -1.79 0.11
N PRO A 42 5.94 -0.87 -0.44
CA PRO A 42 6.29 -0.18 -1.68
C PRO A 42 7.58 0.63 -1.49
N SER A 43 8.28 0.94 -2.58
CA SER A 43 9.31 2.00 -2.57
C SER A 43 8.65 3.35 -2.31
N ILE A 44 9.43 4.36 -1.89
CA ILE A 44 8.89 5.72 -1.64
C ILE A 44 8.17 6.26 -2.87
N ASP A 45 8.75 6.11 -4.06
CA ASP A 45 8.13 6.58 -5.31
C ASP A 45 6.79 5.90 -5.56
N LYS A 46 6.72 4.56 -5.37
CA LYS A 46 5.47 3.82 -5.55
C LYS A 46 4.44 4.11 -4.46
N ALA A 47 4.89 4.38 -3.23
CA ALA A 47 4.03 4.79 -2.15
C ALA A 47 3.36 6.14 -2.47
N LYS A 48 4.11 7.08 -3.07
CA LYS A 48 3.58 8.35 -3.58
C LYS A 48 2.58 8.14 -4.71
N ASP A 49 2.92 7.34 -5.73
CA ASP A 49 1.98 7.00 -6.81
C ASP A 49 0.66 6.45 -6.25
N VAL A 50 0.75 5.50 -5.32
CA VAL A 50 -0.43 4.90 -4.66
C VAL A 50 -1.21 5.96 -3.87
N SER A 51 -0.51 6.86 -3.17
CA SER A 51 -1.10 7.91 -2.36
C SER A 51 -1.91 8.89 -3.19
N GLU A 52 -1.43 9.25 -4.38
CA GLU A 52 -2.13 10.11 -5.34
C GLU A 52 -3.39 9.43 -5.89
N ILE A 53 -3.28 8.14 -6.26
CA ILE A 53 -4.43 7.39 -6.79
C ILE A 53 -5.49 7.16 -5.72
N LEU A 54 -5.08 6.81 -4.49
CA LEU A 54 -6.00 6.46 -3.40
C LEU A 54 -6.48 7.68 -2.60
N GLY A 55 -5.77 8.80 -2.64
CA GLY A 55 -6.08 10.00 -1.86
C GLY A 55 -5.72 9.86 -0.38
N ILE A 56 -4.62 9.18 -0.09
CA ILE A 56 -4.11 8.93 1.27
C ILE A 56 -2.72 9.55 1.45
N ASP A 57 -2.20 9.57 2.68
CA ASP A 57 -0.79 9.89 2.91
C ASP A 57 0.09 8.65 2.65
N TRP A 58 1.16 8.79 1.86
CA TRP A 58 2.08 7.69 1.55
C TRP A 58 2.87 7.21 2.78
N THR A 59 3.00 8.04 3.81
CA THR A 59 3.71 7.69 5.06
C THR A 59 3.01 6.58 5.85
N ILE A 60 1.70 6.33 5.62
CA ILE A 60 0.95 5.24 6.26
C ILE A 60 1.57 3.85 5.99
N PHE A 61 2.30 3.70 4.88
CA PHE A 61 3.03 2.47 4.57
C PHE A 61 4.20 2.22 5.52
N PHE A 62 4.68 3.27 6.20
CA PHE A 62 5.88 3.31 7.05
C PHE A 62 5.59 3.71 8.51
N GLU A 63 4.37 4.15 8.84
CA GLU A 63 4.00 4.62 10.19
C GLU A 63 4.26 3.60 11.31
N HIS A 64 4.13 2.30 11.02
CA HIS A 64 4.41 1.24 11.99
C HIS A 64 5.92 1.05 12.25
N GLU A 65 6.79 1.54 11.35
CA GLU A 65 8.24 1.48 11.47
C GLU A 65 8.77 2.66 12.33
N LEU A 66 8.10 3.82 12.27
CA LEU A 66 8.43 5.03 13.02
C LEU A 66 8.17 4.94 14.54
N LEU A 67 7.10 4.25 14.95
CA LEU A 67 6.73 4.10 16.36
C LEU A 67 7.65 3.13 17.13
N GLU A 68 8.22 2.13 16.45
CA GLU A 68 9.17 1.18 17.05
C GLU A 68 10.58 1.78 17.17
N MET A 69 10.95 2.70 16.26
CA MET A 69 12.24 3.40 16.31
C MET A 69 12.29 4.54 17.34
N SER A 70 11.17 5.23 17.60
CA SER A 70 11.11 6.31 18.60
C SER A 70 11.07 5.81 20.06
N ARG A 71 11.04 4.49 20.28
CA ARG A 71 11.07 3.86 21.62
C ARG A 71 12.45 3.35 22.05
N LYS A 72 13.50 3.67 21.29
CA LYS A 72 14.90 3.36 21.64
C LYS A 72 15.68 4.58 22.07
#